data_AF-A0A6A7KKI7-F1
#
_entry.id   AF-A0A6A7KKI7-F1
#
_cell.length_a   1.000
_cell.length_b   1.000
_cell.length_c   1.000
_cell.angle_alpha   90.00
_cell.angle_beta   90.00
_cell.angle_gamma   90.00
#
_symmetry.space_group_name_H-M   'P 1'
#
loop_
_entity.id
_entity.type
_entity.pdbx_description
1 polymer ?
#
loop_
_entity_poly.entity_id
_entity_poly.type
_entity_poly.pdbx_seq_one_letter_code
_entity_poly.pdbx_strand_id
1 'polypeptide(L)'
;MRFLSIAATAILGLLTANAANAAPQAMLLVAGGENLQFRCTGDECLAEATSICLQAERATPRAKTPYGLVDEERYGTGRANGLQLVGITASGEEKSLPLEIMQMISEREHMSVRFIVEKAALHKHAIDRMELRVAHNVVVAPSWRPGDANPLMEDEIELIMGPLRATAENILRERRDRVTSARILGDMLNDLPRDRVASIAERDAVYQQVVASRNQQAGGPLSAEAVAGAQAALDGCSYIKDEEMWYHAFETRISRYRSCIGFRHDRLIKEVNETYWDRVKSPGM
;
A
#
# COMPACT_ATOMS: atom_id res chain seq x y z
N MET A 1 -68.66 -32.58 21.16
CA MET A 1 -67.99 -31.53 20.34
C MET A 1 -66.61 -31.29 20.91
N ARG A 2 -65.56 -31.78 20.25
CA ARG A 2 -64.15 -31.59 20.65
C ARG A 2 -63.54 -30.60 19.67
N PHE A 3 -63.22 -29.40 20.12
CA PHE A 3 -62.49 -28.41 19.33
C PHE A 3 -60.99 -28.67 19.51
N LEU A 4 -60.32 -29.08 18.43
CA LEU A 4 -58.86 -29.12 18.34
C LEU A 4 -58.36 -27.71 17.98
N SER A 5 -57.63 -27.09 18.90
CA SER A 5 -56.85 -25.88 18.63
C SER A 5 -55.51 -26.25 18.00
N ILE A 6 -55.31 -25.86 16.74
CA ILE A 6 -54.02 -25.95 16.05
C ILE A 6 -53.22 -24.69 16.39
N ALA A 7 -52.13 -24.83 17.15
CA ALA A 7 -51.17 -23.77 17.41
C ALA A 7 -50.20 -23.67 16.22
N ALA A 8 -50.40 -22.68 15.35
CA ALA A 8 -49.44 -22.33 14.31
C ALA A 8 -48.26 -21.57 14.94
N THR A 9 -47.14 -22.26 15.13
CA THR A 9 -45.89 -21.64 15.59
C THR A 9 -45.19 -21.04 14.38
N ALA A 10 -45.29 -19.73 14.21
CA ALA A 10 -44.53 -18.99 13.20
C ALA A 10 -43.07 -18.90 13.66
N ILE A 11 -42.19 -19.70 13.04
CA ILE A 11 -40.74 -19.58 13.20
C ILE A 11 -40.32 -18.32 12.44
N LEU A 12 -40.14 -17.22 13.17
CA LEU A 12 -39.55 -15.99 12.66
C LEU A 12 -38.06 -16.26 12.43
N GLY A 13 -37.71 -16.63 11.20
CA GLY A 13 -36.33 -16.80 10.77
C GLY A 13 -35.60 -15.46 10.90
N LEU A 14 -34.73 -15.36 11.91
CA LEU A 14 -33.71 -14.33 12.01
C LEU A 14 -32.77 -14.48 10.82
N LEU A 15 -33.09 -13.79 9.72
CA LEU A 15 -32.12 -13.48 8.68
C LEU A 15 -31.08 -12.56 9.31
N THR A 16 -30.02 -13.15 9.87
CA THR A 16 -28.78 -12.43 10.07
C THR A 16 -28.30 -12.03 8.68
N ALA A 17 -28.60 -10.80 8.28
CA ALA A 17 -27.93 -10.15 7.17
C ALA A 17 -26.44 -10.11 7.54
N ASN A 18 -25.71 -11.17 7.19
CA ASN A 18 -24.28 -11.08 7.06
C ASN A 18 -24.07 -9.95 6.06
N ALA A 19 -23.56 -8.81 6.53
CA ALA A 19 -22.98 -7.79 5.66
C ALA A 19 -21.88 -8.53 4.89
N ALA A 20 -22.27 -9.04 3.74
CA ALA A 20 -21.45 -9.94 2.97
C ALA A 20 -20.20 -9.17 2.52
N ASN A 21 -19.05 -9.83 2.59
CA ASN A 21 -17.75 -9.23 2.31
C ASN A 21 -17.65 -8.91 0.82
N ALA A 22 -18.25 -7.80 0.37
CA ALA A 22 -18.05 -7.27 -0.97
C ALA A 22 -16.57 -6.94 -1.18
N ALA A 23 -15.99 -7.33 -2.32
CA ALA A 23 -14.61 -6.96 -2.64
C ALA A 23 -14.44 -5.43 -2.60
N PRO A 24 -13.42 -4.90 -1.88
CA PRO A 24 -13.11 -3.48 -1.90
C PRO A 24 -12.53 -3.05 -3.25
N GLN A 25 -12.10 -1.80 -3.34
CA GLN A 25 -11.50 -1.25 -4.56
C GLN A 25 -10.18 -1.95 -4.95
N ALA A 26 -9.94 -2.09 -6.26
CA ALA A 26 -8.60 -2.28 -6.80
C ALA A 26 -7.72 -1.05 -6.54
N MET A 27 -6.41 -1.27 -6.43
CA MET A 27 -5.43 -0.22 -6.14
C MET A 27 -4.35 -0.15 -7.20
N LEU A 28 -3.84 1.05 -7.43
CA LEU A 28 -2.65 1.30 -8.23
C LEU A 28 -1.46 1.50 -7.30
N LEU A 29 -0.48 0.60 -7.36
CA LEU A 29 0.84 0.80 -6.78
C LEU A 29 1.54 1.90 -7.56
N VAL A 30 1.94 2.97 -6.86
CA VAL A 30 2.59 4.12 -7.47
C VAL A 30 4.07 3.81 -7.61
N ALA A 31 4.51 3.62 -8.85
CA ALA A 31 5.91 3.47 -9.17
C ALA A 31 6.65 4.81 -9.04
N GLY A 32 7.95 4.71 -8.88
CA GLY A 32 8.80 5.71 -9.50
C GLY A 32 10.27 5.47 -9.31
N GLY A 33 10.71 4.34 -9.84
CA GLY A 33 12.11 4.07 -10.09
C GLY A 33 12.91 3.62 -8.87
N GLU A 34 12.26 3.28 -7.76
CA GLU A 34 12.93 2.79 -6.56
C GLU A 34 12.82 1.27 -6.39
N ASN A 35 13.85 0.74 -5.74
CA ASN A 35 13.86 -0.59 -5.18
C ASN A 35 13.46 -0.45 -3.70
N LEU A 36 12.27 -0.92 -3.33
CA LEU A 36 11.82 -0.92 -1.94
C LEU A 36 12.57 -2.02 -1.20
N GLN A 37 13.44 -1.61 -0.27
CA GLN A 37 14.21 -2.53 0.56
C GLN A 37 13.29 -3.20 1.58
N PHE A 38 13.34 -4.52 1.66
CA PHE A 38 12.68 -5.23 2.76
C PHE A 38 13.49 -5.07 4.05
N ARG A 39 12.81 -4.73 5.14
CA ARG A 39 13.39 -4.73 6.49
C ARG A 39 12.81 -5.88 7.30
N CYS A 40 13.69 -6.73 7.79
CA CYS A 40 13.30 -7.90 8.58
C CYS A 40 13.20 -7.56 10.07
N THR A 41 12.11 -7.98 10.70
CA THR A 41 11.86 -7.84 12.14
C THR A 41 11.16 -9.09 12.62
N GLY A 42 11.75 -9.80 13.59
CA GLY A 42 11.28 -11.12 13.97
C GLY A 42 11.39 -12.11 12.80
N ASP A 43 10.27 -12.76 12.49
CA ASP A 43 10.16 -13.81 11.46
C ASP A 43 9.70 -13.29 10.09
N GLU A 44 9.40 -11.99 9.97
CA GLU A 44 8.92 -11.40 8.72
C GLU A 44 9.88 -10.31 8.20
N CYS A 45 9.93 -10.18 6.88
CA CYS A 45 10.55 -9.08 6.18
C CYS A 45 9.47 -8.26 5.48
N LEU A 46 9.49 -6.95 5.73
CA LEU A 46 8.42 -6.03 5.33
C LEU A 46 8.95 -4.93 4.42
N ALA A 47 8.17 -4.59 3.39
CA ALA A 47 8.30 -3.37 2.61
C ALA A 47 6.91 -2.75 2.39
N GLU A 48 6.83 -1.45 2.20
CA GLU A 48 5.58 -0.75 1.91
C GLU A 48 5.72 0.12 0.66
N ALA A 49 4.76 0.01 -0.26
CA ALA A 49 4.61 0.93 -1.38
C ALA A 49 3.45 1.87 -1.15
N THR A 50 3.55 3.06 -1.73
CA THR A 50 2.43 4.00 -1.88
C THR A 50 1.42 3.45 -2.88
N SER A 51 0.12 3.62 -2.59
CA SER A 51 -0.95 3.24 -3.50
C SER A 51 -2.09 4.25 -3.52
N ILE A 52 -2.89 4.22 -4.58
CA ILE A 52 -4.16 4.95 -4.70
C ILE A 52 -5.28 4.01 -5.13
N CYS A 53 -6.53 4.40 -4.89
CA CYS A 53 -7.71 3.57 -5.11
C CYS A 53 -8.37 3.90 -6.45
N LEU A 54 -8.66 2.90 -7.29
CA LEU A 54 -9.10 3.12 -8.68
C LEU A 54 -10.62 3.15 -8.88
N GLN A 55 -11.44 2.81 -7.88
CA GLN A 55 -12.88 2.55 -8.07
C GLN A 55 -13.72 3.35 -7.08
N ALA A 56 -13.94 4.63 -7.37
CA ALA A 56 -14.47 5.59 -6.41
C ALA A 56 -15.87 5.27 -5.86
N GLU A 57 -16.59 4.34 -6.47
CA GLU A 57 -17.90 3.79 -6.10
C GLU A 57 -17.83 2.58 -5.16
N ARG A 58 -16.69 1.86 -5.10
CA ARG A 58 -16.50 0.70 -4.24
C ARG A 58 -15.97 1.12 -2.87
N ALA A 59 -16.17 0.26 -1.87
CA ALA A 59 -15.68 0.52 -0.51
C ALA A 59 -14.15 0.55 -0.45
N THR A 60 -13.58 1.52 0.27
CA THR A 60 -12.15 1.55 0.58
C THR A 60 -11.75 0.28 1.33
N PRO A 61 -10.60 -0.35 1.00
CA PRO A 61 -10.12 -1.49 1.75
C PRO A 61 -9.87 -1.13 3.22
N ARG A 62 -10.27 -2.04 4.11
CA ARG A 62 -9.77 -2.04 5.48
C ARG A 62 -8.31 -2.47 5.48
N ALA A 63 -7.52 -2.04 6.45
CA ALA A 63 -6.16 -2.56 6.63
C ALA A 63 -6.15 -4.09 6.75
N LYS A 64 -5.08 -4.73 6.28
CA LYS A 64 -4.88 -6.19 6.21
C LYS A 64 -5.82 -6.92 5.24
N THR A 65 -6.45 -6.21 4.30
CA THR A 65 -7.17 -6.85 3.19
C THR A 65 -6.13 -7.44 2.23
N PRO A 66 -6.24 -8.72 1.83
CA PRO A 66 -5.32 -9.37 0.91
C PRO A 66 -5.56 -8.94 -0.53
N TYR A 67 -4.48 -8.79 -1.26
CA TYR A 67 -4.45 -8.40 -2.67
C TYR A 67 -3.63 -9.38 -3.50
N GLY A 68 -3.96 -9.48 -4.78
CA GLY A 68 -3.23 -10.23 -5.80
C GLY A 68 -2.91 -9.34 -7.00
N LEU A 69 -1.97 -9.79 -7.82
CA LEU A 69 -1.65 -9.13 -9.08
C LEU A 69 -2.78 -9.34 -10.06
N VAL A 70 -3.12 -8.28 -10.80
CA VAL A 70 -3.95 -8.40 -12.00
C VAL A 70 -3.05 -8.83 -13.16
N ASP A 71 -3.58 -9.70 -14.01
CA ASP A 71 -2.93 -10.12 -15.25
C ASP A 71 -2.89 -8.93 -16.23
N GLU A 72 -1.77 -8.21 -16.23
CA GLU A 72 -1.55 -7.04 -17.10
C GLU A 72 -1.46 -7.39 -18.59
N GLU A 73 -1.11 -8.64 -18.91
CA GLU A 73 -1.04 -9.11 -20.29
C GLU A 73 -2.45 -9.36 -20.83
N ARG A 74 -3.31 -9.99 -20.02
CA ARG A 74 -4.72 -10.27 -20.39
C ARG A 74 -5.59 -9.01 -20.41
N TYR A 75 -5.54 -8.18 -19.38
CA TYR A 75 -6.52 -7.10 -19.17
C TYR A 75 -5.96 -5.68 -19.39
N GLY A 76 -4.65 -5.55 -19.53
CA GLY A 76 -3.97 -4.26 -19.51
C GLY A 76 -3.28 -3.90 -20.82
N THR A 77 -2.03 -3.49 -20.70
CA THR A 77 -1.24 -2.89 -21.77
C THR A 77 -0.49 -3.94 -22.62
N GLY A 78 -0.78 -5.24 -22.46
CA GLY A 78 -0.08 -6.34 -23.15
C GLY A 78 1.40 -6.49 -22.73
N ARG A 79 1.75 -6.07 -21.51
CA ARG A 79 3.13 -6.15 -20.97
C ARG A 79 3.18 -7.03 -19.73
N ALA A 80 4.36 -7.58 -19.45
CA ALA A 80 4.62 -8.27 -18.19
C ALA A 80 4.35 -7.36 -16.99
N ASN A 81 3.90 -7.95 -15.88
CA ASN A 81 3.63 -7.22 -14.65
C ASN A 81 4.87 -6.40 -14.21
N GLY A 82 4.65 -5.16 -13.76
CA GLY A 82 5.72 -4.24 -13.37
C GLY A 82 6.40 -4.57 -12.04
N LEU A 83 5.96 -5.62 -11.34
CA LEU A 83 6.46 -6.01 -10.04
C LEU A 83 7.51 -7.11 -10.14
N GLN A 84 8.68 -6.90 -9.52
CA GLN A 84 9.74 -7.91 -9.45
C GLN A 84 10.27 -8.00 -8.02
N LEU A 85 10.31 -9.21 -7.47
CA LEU A 85 10.99 -9.48 -6.20
C LEU A 85 12.41 -9.96 -6.50
N VAL A 86 13.39 -9.24 -5.97
CA VAL A 86 14.81 -9.50 -6.20
C VAL A 86 15.47 -9.83 -4.86
N GLY A 87 16.10 -10.99 -4.80
CA GLY A 87 16.97 -11.37 -3.69
C GLY A 87 18.41 -11.02 -4.00
N ILE A 88 19.15 -10.57 -3.00
CA ILE A 88 20.57 -10.26 -3.13
C ILE A 88 21.33 -11.17 -2.17
N THR A 89 22.28 -11.92 -2.71
CA THR A 89 23.11 -12.86 -1.94
C THR A 89 24.18 -12.13 -1.11
N ALA A 90 24.86 -12.86 -0.22
CA ALA A 90 25.98 -12.31 0.55
C ALA A 90 27.16 -11.85 -0.33
N SER A 91 27.33 -12.40 -1.54
CA SER A 91 28.34 -11.94 -2.51
C SER A 91 27.89 -10.72 -3.32
N GLY A 92 26.64 -10.27 -3.15
CA GLY A 92 26.05 -9.17 -3.90
C GLY A 92 25.39 -9.58 -5.22
N GLU A 93 25.35 -10.87 -5.56
CA GLU A 93 24.64 -11.36 -6.76
C GLU A 93 23.12 -11.18 -6.59
N GLU A 94 22.46 -10.67 -7.65
CA GLU A 94 21.00 -10.55 -7.72
C GLU A 94 20.35 -11.82 -8.27
N LYS A 95 19.22 -12.22 -7.66
CA LYS A 95 18.40 -13.35 -8.08
C LYS A 95 16.94 -12.92 -8.16
N SER A 96 16.31 -13.21 -9.29
CA SER A 96 14.84 -13.08 -9.39
C SER A 96 14.17 -14.12 -8.51
N LEU A 97 13.18 -13.69 -7.71
CA LEU A 97 12.42 -14.53 -6.80
C LEU A 97 10.96 -14.66 -7.26
N PRO A 98 10.32 -15.81 -7.03
CA PRO A 98 8.89 -15.98 -7.26
C PRO A 98 8.08 -14.99 -6.42
N LEU A 99 7.08 -14.33 -7.01
CA LEU A 99 6.22 -13.37 -6.28
C LEU A 99 5.27 -14.08 -5.31
N GLU A 100 5.03 -15.38 -5.47
CA GLU A 100 4.15 -16.20 -4.64
C GLU A 100 4.64 -16.39 -3.20
N ILE A 101 5.92 -16.12 -2.93
CA ILE A 101 6.46 -16.14 -1.56
C ILE A 101 6.14 -14.86 -0.79
N MET A 102 5.58 -13.87 -1.48
CA MET A 102 5.27 -12.55 -0.94
C MET A 102 3.76 -12.37 -0.82
N GLN A 103 3.30 -12.01 0.37
CA GLN A 103 1.91 -11.59 0.58
C GLN A 103 1.79 -10.09 0.34
N MET A 104 0.68 -9.68 -0.26
CA MET A 104 0.31 -8.28 -0.43
C MET A 104 -0.94 -8.00 0.38
N ILE A 105 -0.86 -7.03 1.28
CA ILE A 105 -2.02 -6.57 2.04
C ILE A 105 -2.13 -5.05 1.99
N SER A 106 -3.35 -4.55 2.07
CA SER A 106 -3.59 -3.14 2.32
C SER A 106 -3.03 -2.72 3.68
N GLU A 107 -2.37 -1.58 3.71
CA GLU A 107 -1.80 -0.97 4.91
C GLU A 107 -2.24 0.48 4.99
N ARG A 108 -2.73 0.90 6.16
CA ARG A 108 -3.34 2.24 6.32
C ARG A 108 -4.39 2.51 5.23
N GLU A 109 -5.38 1.62 5.18
CA GLU A 109 -6.44 1.61 4.18
C GLU A 109 -5.89 1.45 2.75
N HIS A 110 -6.09 2.41 1.86
CA HIS A 110 -5.70 2.33 0.45
C HIS A 110 -4.45 3.11 0.10
N MET A 111 -3.89 3.85 1.06
CA MET A 111 -2.76 4.75 0.82
C MET A 111 -1.45 3.98 0.73
N SER A 112 -1.40 2.75 1.23
CA SER A 112 -0.23 1.90 1.14
C SER A 112 -0.57 0.42 0.97
N VAL A 113 0.34 -0.30 0.32
CA VAL A 113 0.36 -1.76 0.28
C VAL A 113 1.60 -2.25 0.98
N ARG A 114 1.42 -3.14 1.95
CA ARG A 114 2.50 -3.85 2.63
C ARG A 114 2.76 -5.17 1.92
N PHE A 115 4.04 -5.41 1.66
CA PHE A 115 4.59 -6.65 1.17
C PHE A 115 5.23 -7.39 2.35
N ILE A 116 4.89 -8.66 2.50
CA ILE A 116 5.37 -9.51 3.60
C ILE A 116 6.02 -10.74 3.00
N VAL A 117 7.26 -11.00 3.39
CA VAL A 117 7.98 -12.23 3.07
C VAL A 117 8.46 -12.87 4.36
N GLU A 118 8.17 -14.16 4.53
CA GLU A 118 8.69 -14.95 5.65
C GLU A 118 10.22 -14.98 5.61
N LYS A 119 10.87 -14.72 6.74
CA LYS A 119 12.33 -14.72 6.86
C LYS A 119 12.93 -16.08 6.51
N ALA A 120 12.19 -17.16 6.74
CA ALA A 120 12.57 -18.50 6.32
C ALA A 120 12.79 -18.63 4.80
N ALA A 121 12.11 -17.80 3.98
CA ALA A 121 12.32 -17.76 2.54
C ALA A 121 13.74 -17.29 2.18
N LEU A 122 14.35 -16.39 2.96
CA LEU A 122 15.70 -15.90 2.69
C LEU A 122 16.72 -17.04 2.75
N HIS A 123 16.62 -17.87 3.81
CA HIS A 123 17.46 -19.06 3.96
C HIS A 123 17.22 -20.08 2.85
N LYS A 124 15.95 -20.35 2.52
CA LYS A 124 15.57 -21.29 1.46
C LYS A 124 16.14 -20.91 0.09
N HIS A 125 16.19 -19.61 -0.21
CA HIS A 125 16.65 -19.08 -1.49
C HIS A 125 18.14 -18.65 -1.48
N ALA A 126 18.84 -18.83 -0.35
CA ALA A 126 20.24 -18.42 -0.15
C ALA A 126 20.48 -16.94 -0.49
N ILE A 127 19.63 -16.07 0.06
CA ILE A 127 19.67 -14.60 -0.10
C ILE A 127 19.89 -13.93 1.26
N ASP A 128 20.57 -12.80 1.27
CA ASP A 128 20.90 -12.02 2.46
C ASP A 128 19.90 -10.86 2.67
N ARG A 129 19.51 -10.19 1.59
CA ARG A 129 18.51 -9.12 1.58
C ARG A 129 17.59 -9.22 0.37
N MET A 130 16.48 -8.49 0.40
CA MET A 130 15.49 -8.46 -0.67
C MET A 130 15.08 -7.04 -1.01
N GLU A 131 14.74 -6.86 -2.29
CA GLU A 131 14.24 -5.64 -2.86
C GLU A 131 12.99 -5.93 -3.68
N LEU A 132 11.99 -5.06 -3.58
CA LEU A 132 10.86 -5.03 -4.50
C LEU A 132 11.08 -3.93 -5.53
N ARG A 133 11.09 -4.29 -6.81
CA ARG A 133 11.19 -3.33 -7.91
C ARG A 133 9.80 -3.12 -8.50
N VAL A 134 9.40 -1.86 -8.60
CA VAL A 134 8.13 -1.45 -9.23
C VAL A 134 8.48 -0.64 -10.48
N ALA A 135 8.62 -1.33 -11.61
CA ALA A 135 9.12 -0.76 -12.86
C ALA A 135 8.18 0.30 -13.46
N HIS A 136 6.87 0.09 -13.31
CA HIS A 136 5.81 1.00 -13.73
C HIS A 136 4.62 0.83 -12.77
N ASN A 137 3.65 1.74 -12.80
CA ASN A 137 2.50 1.67 -11.89
C ASN A 137 1.77 0.33 -12.06
N VAL A 138 1.61 -0.46 -11.00
CA VAL A 138 1.03 -1.82 -11.07
C VAL A 138 -0.35 -1.82 -10.45
N VAL A 139 -1.33 -2.46 -11.10
CA VAL A 139 -2.65 -2.65 -10.50
C VAL A 139 -2.67 -3.94 -9.69
N VAL A 140 -3.20 -3.84 -8.47
CA VAL A 140 -3.50 -4.97 -7.60
C VAL A 140 -5.00 -5.00 -7.30
N ALA A 141 -5.59 -6.20 -7.29
CA ALA A 141 -7.00 -6.41 -7.00
C ALA A 141 -7.17 -7.21 -5.71
N PRO A 142 -8.27 -7.01 -4.95
CA PRO A 142 -8.51 -7.81 -3.76
C PRO A 142 -8.54 -9.30 -4.12
N SER A 143 -7.92 -10.14 -3.29
CA SER A 143 -7.96 -11.58 -3.52
C SER A 143 -9.39 -12.10 -3.41
N TRP A 144 -9.78 -13.00 -4.32
CA TRP A 144 -11.10 -13.64 -4.30
C TRP A 144 -11.36 -14.33 -2.96
N ARG A 145 -12.60 -14.24 -2.47
CA ARG A 145 -13.05 -14.88 -1.24
C ARG A 145 -14.34 -15.66 -1.48
N PRO A 146 -14.45 -16.91 -0.98
CA PRO A 146 -15.73 -17.62 -0.99
C PRO A 146 -16.83 -16.80 -0.29
N GLY A 147 -17.98 -16.66 -0.95
CA GLY A 147 -19.12 -15.91 -0.39
C GLY A 147 -18.98 -14.39 -0.49
N ASP A 148 -18.07 -13.87 -1.31
CA ASP A 148 -18.08 -12.46 -1.72
C ASP A 148 -19.39 -12.14 -2.43
N ALA A 149 -20.17 -11.19 -1.89
CA ALA A 149 -21.45 -10.80 -2.46
C ALA A 149 -21.33 -9.85 -3.65
N ASN A 150 -20.16 -9.28 -3.87
CA ASN A 150 -19.88 -8.41 -4.99
C ASN A 150 -18.41 -8.60 -5.45
N PRO A 151 -18.09 -9.78 -6.02
CA PRO A 151 -16.75 -10.05 -6.52
C PRO A 151 -16.38 -9.04 -7.60
N LEU A 152 -15.08 -8.83 -7.81
CA LEU A 152 -14.61 -8.00 -8.92
C LEU A 152 -14.79 -8.79 -10.23
N MET A 153 -15.64 -8.30 -11.12
CA MET A 153 -15.96 -8.95 -12.39
C MET A 153 -14.92 -8.63 -13.47
N GLU A 154 -14.87 -9.43 -14.55
CA GLU A 154 -13.86 -9.26 -15.61
C GLU A 154 -13.96 -7.90 -16.32
N ASP A 155 -15.18 -7.43 -16.59
CA ASP A 155 -15.47 -6.12 -17.19
C ASP A 155 -15.05 -4.96 -16.27
N GLU A 156 -15.23 -5.10 -14.96
CA GLU A 156 -14.69 -4.14 -13.99
C GLU A 156 -13.15 -4.11 -14.05
N ILE A 157 -12.50 -5.27 -14.16
CA ILE A 157 -11.04 -5.35 -14.28
C ILE A 157 -10.57 -4.67 -15.57
N GLU A 158 -11.26 -4.86 -16.70
CA GLU A 158 -10.95 -4.15 -17.95
C GLU A 158 -11.06 -2.62 -17.80
N LEU A 159 -12.10 -2.14 -17.13
CA LEU A 159 -12.27 -0.70 -16.86
C LEU A 159 -11.15 -0.15 -15.97
N ILE A 160 -10.79 -0.90 -14.92
CA ILE A 160 -9.68 -0.57 -14.01
C ILE A 160 -8.38 -0.48 -14.80
N MET A 161 -8.07 -1.51 -15.58
CA MET A 161 -6.79 -1.67 -16.27
C MET A 161 -6.63 -0.74 -17.47
N GLY A 162 -7.73 -0.31 -18.10
CA GLY A 162 -7.74 0.65 -19.19
C GLY A 162 -7.91 2.10 -18.73
N PRO A 163 -9.11 2.69 -18.88
CA PRO A 163 -9.30 4.14 -18.71
C PRO A 163 -9.08 4.65 -17.29
N LEU A 164 -9.41 3.85 -16.25
CA LEU A 164 -9.23 4.27 -14.86
C LEU A 164 -7.74 4.36 -14.48
N ARG A 165 -6.94 3.35 -14.86
CA ARG A 165 -5.49 3.40 -14.74
C ARG A 165 -4.89 4.57 -15.51
N ALA A 166 -5.26 4.75 -16.78
CA ALA A 166 -4.72 5.86 -17.59
C ALA A 166 -5.00 7.24 -16.96
N THR A 167 -6.21 7.43 -16.42
CA THR A 167 -6.58 8.65 -15.70
C THR A 167 -5.74 8.83 -14.44
N ALA A 168 -5.59 7.78 -13.64
CA ALA A 168 -4.75 7.78 -12.45
C ALA A 168 -3.28 8.13 -12.78
N GLU A 169 -2.69 7.53 -13.81
CA GLU A 169 -1.33 7.81 -14.25
C GLU A 169 -1.13 9.27 -14.68
N ASN A 170 -2.14 9.88 -15.30
CA ASN A 170 -2.12 11.30 -15.64
C ASN A 170 -2.17 12.19 -14.39
N ILE A 171 -3.06 11.89 -13.43
CA ILE A 171 -3.12 12.63 -12.17
C ILE A 171 -1.81 12.51 -11.38
N LEU A 172 -1.20 11.32 -11.33
CA LEU A 172 0.10 11.11 -10.68
C LEU A 172 1.20 11.97 -11.34
N ARG A 173 1.16 12.15 -12.66
CA ARG A 173 2.10 13.00 -13.40
C ARG A 173 1.85 14.48 -13.16
N GLU A 174 0.59 14.91 -13.14
CA GLU A 174 0.18 16.29 -12.82
C GLU A 174 0.55 16.67 -11.39
N ARG A 175 0.50 15.70 -10.46
CA ARG A 175 0.76 15.89 -9.03
C ARG A 175 2.12 15.32 -8.60
N ARG A 176 3.07 15.22 -9.53
CA ARG A 176 4.38 14.55 -9.34
C ARG A 176 5.10 14.98 -8.07
N ASP A 177 5.08 16.27 -7.74
CA ASP A 177 5.85 16.80 -6.62
C ASP A 177 5.22 16.39 -5.28
N ARG A 178 3.88 16.40 -5.19
CA ARG A 178 3.15 15.86 -4.04
C ARG A 178 3.34 14.35 -3.88
N VAL A 179 3.26 13.61 -4.99
CA VAL A 179 3.51 12.16 -4.99
C VAL A 179 4.95 11.87 -4.53
N THR A 180 5.92 12.65 -4.99
CA THR A 180 7.32 12.52 -4.58
C THR A 180 7.50 12.86 -3.10
N SER A 181 6.86 13.91 -2.59
CA SER A 181 6.86 14.21 -1.14
C SER A 181 6.33 13.03 -0.33
N ALA A 182 5.17 12.48 -0.72
CA ALA A 182 4.60 11.32 -0.03
C ALA A 182 5.55 10.12 -0.06
N ARG A 183 6.16 9.84 -1.22
CA ARG A 183 7.07 8.71 -1.36
C ARG A 183 8.36 8.87 -0.55
N ILE A 184 8.89 10.09 -0.36
CA ILE A 184 9.96 10.35 0.61
C ILE A 184 9.52 9.89 2.02
N LEU A 185 8.30 10.25 2.44
CA LEU A 185 7.76 9.82 3.74
C LEU A 185 7.55 8.30 3.80
N GLY A 186 7.13 7.68 2.69
CA GLY A 186 6.99 6.23 2.56
C GLY A 186 8.30 5.49 2.76
N ASP A 187 9.39 5.96 2.15
CA ASP A 187 10.72 5.37 2.33
C ASP A 187 11.21 5.56 3.76
N MET A 188 10.98 6.72 4.37
CA MET A 188 11.30 6.91 5.79
C MET A 188 10.54 5.90 6.67
N LEU A 189 9.30 5.56 6.35
CA LEU A 189 8.55 4.51 7.06
C LEU A 189 9.14 3.10 6.83
N ASN A 190 9.77 2.86 5.68
CA ASN A 190 10.49 1.62 5.43
C ASN A 190 11.82 1.56 6.18
N ASP A 191 12.55 2.68 6.27
CA ASP A 191 13.90 2.71 6.85
C ASP A 191 13.96 2.95 8.36
N LEU A 192 12.94 3.58 8.95
CA LEU A 192 12.87 3.75 10.40
C LEU A 192 12.62 2.40 11.10
N PRO A 193 13.18 2.16 12.30
CA PRO A 193 12.95 0.92 13.06
C PRO A 193 11.48 0.76 13.46
N ARG A 194 10.96 -0.47 13.40
CA ARG A 194 9.56 -0.80 13.76
C ARG A 194 9.41 -1.27 15.22
N ASP A 195 10.43 -1.94 15.74
CA ASP A 195 10.49 -2.63 17.04
C ASP A 195 11.03 -1.77 18.18
N ARG A 196 11.82 -0.76 17.82
CA ARG A 196 12.26 0.30 18.71
C ARG A 196 11.86 1.64 18.11
N VAL A 197 12.25 2.69 18.79
CA VAL A 197 12.07 4.03 18.27
C VAL A 197 13.42 4.68 18.01
N ALA A 198 13.45 5.45 16.92
CA ALA A 198 14.58 6.21 16.46
C ALA A 198 14.73 7.51 17.25
N SER A 199 15.98 7.83 17.60
CA SER A 199 16.34 9.16 18.12
C SER A 199 16.11 10.25 17.08
N ILE A 200 16.05 11.52 17.49
CA ILE A 200 15.94 12.65 16.55
C ILE A 200 17.08 12.62 15.52
N ALA A 201 18.33 12.43 15.96
CA ALA A 201 19.48 12.36 15.07
C ALA A 201 19.35 11.23 14.03
N GLU A 202 18.79 10.08 14.44
CA GLU A 202 18.57 8.95 13.56
C GLU A 202 17.43 9.20 12.55
N ARG A 203 16.38 9.91 12.96
CA ARG A 203 15.29 10.35 12.05
C ARG A 203 15.82 11.29 10.97
N ASP A 204 16.65 12.26 11.36
CA ASP A 204 17.27 13.22 10.44
C ASP A 204 18.22 12.51 9.48
N ALA A 205 19.04 11.57 9.99
CA ALA A 205 19.94 10.77 9.15
C ALA A 205 19.16 9.95 8.11
N VAL A 206 18.06 9.30 8.51
CA VAL A 206 17.19 8.54 7.60
C VAL A 206 16.59 9.47 6.53
N TYR A 207 16.10 10.65 6.90
CA TYR A 207 15.56 11.60 5.92
C TYR A 207 16.61 12.01 4.88
N GLN A 208 17.82 12.39 5.32
CA GLN A 208 18.89 12.77 4.41
C GLN A 208 19.30 11.61 3.49
N GLN A 209 19.37 10.39 4.03
CA GLN A 209 19.65 9.19 3.25
C GLN A 209 18.59 8.93 2.18
N VAL A 210 17.31 9.05 2.52
CA VAL A 210 16.19 8.88 1.58
C VAL A 210 16.27 9.91 0.46
N VAL A 211 16.45 11.20 0.78
CA VAL A 211 16.58 12.26 -0.22
C VAL A 211 17.80 12.03 -1.12
N ALA A 212 18.95 11.67 -0.56
CA ALA A 212 20.16 11.38 -1.33
C ALA A 212 19.97 10.18 -2.26
N SER A 213 19.37 9.09 -1.77
CA SER A 213 19.08 7.88 -2.57
C SER A 213 18.16 8.21 -3.75
N ARG A 214 17.11 8.99 -3.50
CA ARG A 214 16.18 9.43 -4.56
C ARG A 214 16.83 10.36 -5.58
N ASN A 215 17.69 11.29 -5.15
CA ASN A 215 18.47 12.12 -6.07
C ASN A 215 19.34 11.26 -7.00
N GLN A 216 20.01 10.25 -6.43
CA GLN A 216 20.84 9.33 -7.22
C GLN A 216 20.01 8.56 -8.25
N GLN A 217 18.85 8.02 -7.84
CA GLN A 217 17.96 7.28 -8.73
C GLN A 217 17.35 8.14 -9.84
N ALA A 218 17.02 9.40 -9.52
CA ALA A 218 16.50 10.36 -10.49
C ALA A 218 17.57 10.87 -11.47
N GLY A 219 18.85 10.55 -11.26
CA GLY A 219 19.97 11.08 -12.05
C GLY A 219 20.22 12.57 -11.82
N GLY A 220 19.75 13.13 -10.71
CA GLY A 220 19.81 14.55 -10.41
C GLY A 220 19.00 14.94 -9.19
N PRO A 221 19.08 16.20 -8.74
CA PRO A 221 18.32 16.67 -7.59
C PRO A 221 16.81 16.58 -7.85
N LEU A 222 16.06 16.07 -6.86
CA LEU A 222 14.61 16.18 -6.80
C LEU A 222 14.19 17.66 -6.87
N SER A 223 12.93 17.88 -7.28
CA SER A 223 12.39 19.25 -7.30
C SER A 223 12.39 19.85 -5.89
N ALA A 224 12.66 21.15 -5.82
CA ALA A 224 12.63 21.89 -4.56
C ALA A 224 11.24 21.82 -3.90
N GLU A 225 10.16 21.78 -4.71
CA GLU A 225 8.79 21.65 -4.22
C GLU A 225 8.53 20.29 -3.55
N ALA A 226 9.00 19.18 -4.15
CA ALA A 226 8.85 17.86 -3.57
C ALA A 226 9.58 17.73 -2.22
N VAL A 227 10.81 18.23 -2.15
CA VAL A 227 11.61 18.21 -0.91
C VAL A 227 11.00 19.12 0.15
N ALA A 228 10.58 20.34 -0.21
CA ALA A 228 9.91 21.26 0.72
C ALA A 228 8.57 20.68 1.23
N GLY A 229 7.80 20.02 0.37
CA GLY A 229 6.56 19.34 0.75
C GLY A 229 6.79 18.19 1.74
N ALA A 230 7.84 17.40 1.55
CA ALA A 230 8.22 16.35 2.49
C ALA A 230 8.67 16.95 3.84
N GLN A 231 9.54 17.97 3.80
CA GLN A 231 10.01 18.66 5.01
C GLN A 231 8.85 19.26 5.81
N ALA A 232 7.93 19.99 5.17
CA ALA A 232 6.78 20.57 5.84
C ALA A 232 5.88 19.52 6.50
N ALA A 233 5.77 18.34 5.89
CA ALA A 233 5.04 17.21 6.46
C ALA A 233 5.74 16.65 7.71
N LEU A 234 7.08 16.55 7.70
CA LEU A 234 7.90 16.11 8.82
C LEU A 234 7.96 17.13 9.97
N ASP A 235 7.98 18.43 9.66
CA ASP A 235 7.94 19.51 10.65
C ASP A 235 6.67 19.41 11.49
N GLY A 236 5.57 18.94 10.88
CA GLY A 236 4.32 18.60 11.56
C GLY A 236 4.40 17.43 12.55
N CYS A 237 5.55 16.77 12.68
CA CYS A 237 5.87 15.70 13.63
C CYS A 237 7.00 16.06 14.61
N SER A 238 7.59 17.27 14.50
CA SER A 238 8.75 17.74 15.28
C SER A 238 8.51 17.88 16.80
N TYR A 239 7.24 17.91 17.21
CA TYR A 239 6.86 17.97 18.62
C TYR A 239 7.17 16.65 19.36
N ILE A 240 7.35 15.53 18.64
CA ILE A 240 7.58 14.21 19.24
C ILE A 240 9.06 14.07 19.63
N LYS A 241 9.35 14.17 20.92
CA LYS A 241 10.70 14.07 21.47
C LYS A 241 11.14 12.62 21.72
N ASP A 242 12.42 12.42 22.00
CA ASP A 242 13.03 11.10 22.24
C ASP A 242 12.52 10.39 23.50
N GLU A 243 11.81 11.12 24.37
CA GLU A 243 11.30 10.59 25.64
C GLU A 243 9.81 10.18 25.53
N GLU A 244 9.08 10.66 24.53
CA GLU A 244 7.62 10.51 24.44
C GLU A 244 7.14 9.48 23.41
N MET A 245 7.76 8.30 23.37
CA MET A 245 7.83 7.60 22.08
C MET A 245 6.88 6.44 21.84
N TRP A 246 6.28 5.88 22.88
CA TRP A 246 5.32 4.78 22.75
C TRP A 246 3.97 5.20 23.33
N TYR A 247 2.89 4.93 22.61
CA TYR A 247 1.58 4.83 23.22
C TYR A 247 1.08 3.38 23.11
N HIS A 248 0.39 2.91 24.13
CA HIS A 248 -0.23 1.59 24.12
C HIS A 248 -1.50 1.65 23.26
N ALA A 249 -1.40 1.21 22.01
CA ALA A 249 -2.56 0.76 21.26
C ALA A 249 -2.64 -0.76 21.48
N PHE A 250 -3.74 -1.24 22.09
CA PHE A 250 -4.09 -2.65 22.33
C PHE A 250 -3.07 -3.66 21.76
N GLU A 251 -2.22 -4.20 22.65
CA GLU A 251 -1.22 -5.26 22.41
C GLU A 251 0.03 -4.92 21.58
N THR A 252 0.18 -3.70 21.05
CA THR A 252 1.39 -3.31 20.30
C THR A 252 2.01 -2.00 20.77
N ARG A 253 3.34 -1.96 20.79
CA ARG A 253 4.11 -0.73 20.94
C ARG A 253 4.26 -0.13 19.54
N ILE A 254 3.68 1.05 19.30
CA ILE A 254 3.81 1.79 18.04
C ILE A 254 4.55 3.10 18.27
N SER A 255 5.61 3.34 17.49
CA SER A 255 6.37 4.60 17.56
C SER A 255 5.47 5.77 17.20
N ARG A 256 5.28 6.73 18.12
CA ARG A 256 4.47 7.94 17.86
C ARG A 256 4.98 8.71 16.64
N TYR A 257 6.30 8.77 16.45
CA TYR A 257 6.89 9.45 15.30
C TYR A 257 6.57 8.75 13.98
N ARG A 258 6.73 7.42 13.91
CA ARG A 258 6.32 6.64 12.72
C ARG A 258 4.83 6.77 12.44
N SER A 259 3.99 6.73 13.47
CA SER A 259 2.55 6.94 13.31
C SER A 259 2.24 8.33 12.75
N CYS A 260 2.96 9.38 13.18
CA CYS A 260 2.81 10.72 12.64
C CYS A 260 3.23 10.80 11.16
N ILE A 261 4.39 10.22 10.80
CA ILE A 261 4.83 10.15 9.39
C ILE A 261 3.80 9.40 8.55
N GLY A 262 3.29 8.26 9.03
CA GLY A 262 2.23 7.49 8.36
C GLY A 262 1.02 8.36 8.06
N PHE A 263 0.49 9.05 9.06
CA PHE A 263 -0.64 9.96 8.88
C PHE A 263 -0.34 11.09 7.86
N ARG A 264 0.86 11.65 7.91
CA ARG A 264 1.28 12.73 6.99
C ARG A 264 1.44 12.24 5.55
N HIS A 265 2.03 11.06 5.37
CA HIS A 265 2.09 10.34 4.09
C HIS A 265 0.67 10.15 3.55
N ASP A 266 -0.21 9.58 4.36
CA ASP A 266 -1.57 9.22 3.95
C ASP A 266 -2.38 10.45 3.55
N ARG A 267 -2.18 11.59 4.23
CA ARG A 267 -2.83 12.86 3.86
C ARG A 267 -2.40 13.35 2.48
N LEU A 268 -1.10 13.29 2.15
CA LEU A 268 -0.61 13.71 0.84
C LEU A 268 -1.20 12.84 -0.28
N ILE A 269 -1.29 11.53 -0.05
CA ILE A 269 -1.84 10.57 -1.02
C ILE A 269 -3.35 10.68 -1.13
N LYS A 270 -4.05 10.92 -0.02
CA LYS A 270 -5.50 11.16 -0.02
C LYS A 270 -5.86 12.36 -0.91
N GLU A 271 -5.12 13.46 -0.84
CA GLU A 271 -5.35 14.63 -1.72
C GLU A 271 -5.17 14.28 -3.22
N VAL A 272 -4.20 13.41 -3.55
CA VAL A 272 -4.00 12.91 -4.92
C VAL A 272 -5.17 12.03 -5.34
N ASN A 273 -5.59 11.12 -4.48
CA ASN A 273 -6.67 10.18 -4.76
C ASN A 273 -8.04 10.88 -4.85
N GLU A 274 -8.29 11.92 -4.05
CA GLU A 274 -9.48 12.79 -4.16
C GLU A 274 -9.51 13.50 -5.53
N THR A 275 -8.37 14.07 -5.97
CA THR A 275 -8.27 14.69 -7.30
C THR A 275 -8.57 13.68 -8.42
N TYR A 276 -8.09 12.45 -8.26
CA TYR A 276 -8.41 11.36 -9.17
C TYR A 276 -9.90 11.01 -9.16
N TRP A 277 -10.50 10.85 -7.98
CA TRP A 277 -11.93 10.55 -7.83
C TRP A 277 -12.83 11.64 -8.42
N ASP A 278 -12.48 12.90 -8.24
CA ASP A 278 -13.22 14.03 -8.83
C ASP A 278 -13.20 13.96 -10.36
N ARG A 279 -12.08 13.54 -10.95
CA ARG A 279 -11.95 13.38 -12.41
C ARG A 279 -12.79 12.23 -12.95
N VAL A 280 -12.75 11.05 -12.31
CA VAL A 280 -13.48 9.88 -12.81
C VAL A 280 -14.99 9.94 -12.53
N LYS A 281 -15.41 10.68 -11.48
CA LYS A 281 -16.84 10.93 -11.19
C LYS A 281 -17.47 12.00 -12.06
N SER A 282 -16.67 12.81 -12.76
CA SER A 282 -17.14 13.90 -13.63
C SER A 282 -16.87 13.62 -15.12
N PRO A 283 -17.41 12.53 -15.71
CA PRO A 283 -17.20 12.25 -17.13
C PRO A 283 -18.02 13.24 -17.98
N GLY A 284 -17.47 14.42 -18.30
CA GLY A 284 -18.16 15.39 -19.16
C GLY A 284 -17.74 16.86 -19.11
N MET A 285 -16.44 17.19 -19.01
CA MET A 285 -15.93 18.49 -19.52
C MET A 285 -14.97 18.26 -20.67
#